data_AF-A0A2N3N1U5-F1
#
_entry.id   AF-A0A2N3N1U5-F1
#
_cell.length_a   1.000
_cell.length_b   1.000
_cell.length_c   1.000
_cell.angle_alpha   90.00
_cell.angle_beta   90.00
_cell.angle_gamma   90.00
#
_symmetry.space_group_name_H-M   'P 1'
#
loop_
_entity.id
_entity.type
_entity.pdbx_description
1 polymer ?
#
loop_
_entity_poly.entity_id
_entity_poly.type
_entity_poly.pdbx_seq_one_letter_code
_entity_poly.pdbx_strand_id
1 'polypeptide(L)'
;MALRLRDRNLYRADEKENHRLLGDDERQRLLNDYMPPPPPPEKVSPAKTWEKKSTQPPRNSRLGVRRFLKNQLHLLIFALLHSIFSLYVKIRQTWNKVCYRISSIISYHHRTPELIENDVRALRQKPEHLSAILNMQEDGRATELERLVNEAADLAVWTACAGIPVLSIYERSGTLKRYLPQIHQAILQRFASYFGEHHPGLTVAAPHTEPVDSAPTGTFPEGKLNHLNVMFISYKDGRDAMVDLTKTLAEMSQKGKLNPADIHIDLIDAELSEGIMPEPDLLLLFSPHVELYGYPPWQVRLTEIFHLPDNQGVEYQVFIRGLRRYAAAQMRRGK
;
A
#
# COMPACT_ATOMS: atom_id res chain seq x y z
N MET A 1 21.07 -3.44 23.36
CA MET A 1 20.45 -4.35 24.35
C MET A 1 19.24 -4.99 23.68
N ALA A 2 19.12 -6.32 23.65
CA ALA A 2 17.97 -6.96 23.00
C ALA A 2 16.71 -6.83 23.87
N LEU A 3 15.58 -6.45 23.26
CA LEU A 3 14.27 -6.42 23.92
C LEU A 3 13.94 -7.79 24.53
N ARG A 4 13.38 -7.81 25.75
CA ARG A 4 12.86 -9.04 26.36
C ARG A 4 11.78 -9.63 25.43
N LEU A 5 11.73 -10.96 25.35
CA LEU A 5 10.83 -11.68 24.44
C LEU A 5 9.36 -11.27 24.61
N ARG A 6 8.92 -11.07 25.86
CA ARG A 6 7.58 -10.60 26.20
C ARG A 6 7.30 -9.22 25.62
N ASP A 7 8.19 -8.26 25.88
CA ASP A 7 8.01 -6.86 25.47
C ASP A 7 8.04 -6.74 23.94
N ARG A 8 8.90 -7.53 23.28
CA ARG A 8 8.94 -7.63 21.82
C ARG A 8 7.64 -8.19 21.24
N ASN A 9 7.07 -9.23 21.85
CA ASN A 9 5.80 -9.80 21.40
C ASN A 9 4.63 -8.84 21.63
N LEU A 10 4.63 -8.13 22.77
CA LEU A 10 3.61 -7.14 23.10
C LEU A 10 3.65 -5.94 22.12
N TYR A 11 4.86 -5.44 21.83
CA TYR A 11 5.06 -4.38 20.84
C TYR A 11 4.59 -4.81 19.44
N ARG A 12 4.94 -6.03 19.00
CA ARG A 12 4.48 -6.56 17.71
C ARG A 12 2.97 -6.78 17.65
N ALA A 13 2.34 -7.17 18.76
CA ALA A 13 0.89 -7.29 18.82
C ALA A 13 0.21 -5.91 18.70
N ASP A 14 0.75 -4.87 19.36
CA ASP A 14 0.26 -3.50 19.24
C ASP A 14 0.47 -2.92 17.83
N GLU A 15 1.63 -3.16 17.21
CA GLU A 15 1.91 -2.78 15.82
C GLU A 15 0.90 -3.41 14.84
N LYS A 16 0.55 -4.69 15.03
CA LYS A 16 -0.45 -5.39 14.20
C LYS A 16 -1.84 -4.77 14.27
N GLU A 17 -2.19 -4.17 15.41
CA GLU A 17 -3.47 -3.48 15.65
C GLU A 17 -3.37 -1.96 15.41
N ASN A 18 -2.44 -1.50 14.57
CA ASN A 18 -2.23 -0.07 14.26
C ASN A 18 -1.98 0.80 15.51
N HIS A 19 -1.26 0.27 16.49
CA HIS A 19 -0.93 0.98 17.72
C HIS A 19 -2.16 1.41 18.55
N ARG A 20 -3.27 0.65 18.43
CA ARG A 20 -4.50 0.87 19.19
C ARG A 20 -4.61 -0.02 20.44
N LEU A 21 -3.68 -0.96 20.65
CA LEU A 21 -3.75 -1.96 21.72
C LEU A 21 -3.08 -1.47 23.02
N LEU A 22 -2.05 -0.63 22.91
CA LEU A 22 -1.34 -0.01 24.03
C LEU A 22 -1.60 1.50 24.06
N GLY A 23 -1.78 2.05 25.27
CA GLY A 23 -1.78 3.50 25.47
C GLY A 23 -0.39 4.13 25.28
N ASP A 24 -0.33 5.44 25.04
CA ASP A 24 0.94 6.16 24.82
C ASP A 24 1.93 6.01 26.00
N ASP A 25 1.44 6.05 27.24
CA ASP A 25 2.24 5.86 28.44
C ASP A 25 2.81 4.43 28.55
N GLU A 26 2.02 3.43 28.15
CA GLU A 26 2.44 2.02 28.16
C GLU A 26 3.50 1.78 27.09
N ARG A 27 3.34 2.39 25.91
CA ARG A 27 4.33 2.36 24.84
C ARG A 27 5.64 3.02 25.25
N GLN A 28 5.58 4.16 25.94
CA GLN A 28 6.77 4.83 26.49
C GLN A 28 7.47 3.97 27.54
N ARG A 29 6.73 3.35 28.47
CA ARG A 29 7.32 2.44 29.46
C ARG A 29 8.02 1.25 28.81
N LEU A 30 7.42 0.69 27.76
CA LEU A 30 7.98 -0.42 27.01
C LEU A 30 9.33 -0.07 26.35
N LEU A 31 9.56 1.20 26.01
CA LEU A 31 10.81 1.69 25.42
C LEU A 31 11.82 2.20 26.45
N ASN A 32 11.36 2.82 27.54
CA ASN A 32 12.20 3.45 28.56
C ASN A 32 13.21 2.49 29.19
N ASP A 33 12.82 1.23 29.41
CA ASP A 33 13.70 0.20 29.98
C ASP A 33 14.89 -0.17 29.07
N TYR A 34 14.84 0.23 27.80
CA TYR A 34 15.85 -0.06 26.78
C TYR A 34 16.58 1.19 26.28
N MET A 35 16.21 2.38 26.78
CA MET A 35 16.93 3.60 26.45
C MET A 35 18.29 3.61 27.17
N PRO A 36 19.35 4.09 26.49
CA PRO A 36 20.63 4.28 27.17
C PRO A 36 20.45 5.24 28.35
N PRO A 37 21.17 5.03 29.47
CA PRO A 37 21.14 5.97 30.58
C PRO A 37 21.56 7.35 30.07
N PRO A 38 20.92 8.43 30.53
CA PRO A 38 21.34 9.78 30.16
C PRO A 38 22.82 9.94 30.49
N PRO A 39 23.59 10.65 29.65
CA PRO A 39 25.01 10.85 29.89
C PRO A 39 25.20 11.42 31.31
N PRO A 40 26.19 10.92 32.08
CA PRO A 40 26.47 11.47 33.39
C PRO A 40 26.71 12.98 33.24
N PRO A 41 26.26 13.81 34.20
CA PRO A 41 26.53 15.24 34.14
C PRO A 41 28.05 15.43 34.01
N GLU A 42 28.50 15.91 32.85
CA GLU A 42 29.91 16.16 32.60
C GLU A 42 30.43 17.07 33.71
N LYS A 43 31.46 16.61 34.42
CA LYS A 43 32.28 17.45 35.29
C LYS A 43 33.10 18.37 34.39
N VAL A 44 32.46 19.43 33.90
CA VAL A 44 33.15 20.53 33.24
C VAL A 44 34.13 21.10 34.26
N SER A 45 35.43 21.06 33.94
CA SER A 45 36.50 21.75 34.67
C SER A 45 36.16 23.24 34.83
N PRO A 46 36.65 23.95 35.86
CA PRO A 46 36.18 25.28 36.20
C PRO A 46 36.67 26.32 35.18
N ALA A 47 36.04 26.36 34.01
CA ALA A 47 36.13 27.48 33.10
C ALA A 47 35.42 28.64 33.79
N LYS A 48 36.23 29.55 34.35
CA LYS A 48 35.85 30.84 34.95
C LYS A 48 34.48 30.80 35.62
N THR A 49 34.47 30.53 36.91
CA THR A 49 33.35 30.87 37.78
C THR A 49 33.03 32.34 37.57
N TRP A 50 32.06 32.64 36.69
CA TRP A 50 31.42 33.93 36.69
C TRP A 50 30.77 34.00 38.06
N GLU A 51 31.32 34.84 38.93
CA GLU A 51 30.67 35.24 40.16
C GLU A 51 29.19 35.46 39.84
N LYS A 52 28.32 34.63 40.41
CA LYS A 52 26.93 34.99 40.58
C LYS A 52 26.95 36.17 41.54
N LYS A 53 27.20 37.37 41.01
CA LYS A 53 26.72 38.60 41.63
C LYS A 53 25.27 38.31 41.94
N SER A 54 24.95 38.35 43.22
CA SER A 54 23.61 38.59 43.71
C SER A 54 23.13 39.89 43.07
N THR A 55 22.69 39.81 41.82
CA THR A 55 21.74 40.76 41.27
C THR A 55 20.48 40.49 42.04
N GLN A 56 20.20 41.41 42.98
CA GLN A 56 18.86 41.64 43.48
C GLN A 56 17.84 41.34 42.37
N PRO A 57 16.73 40.65 42.66
CA PRO A 57 15.73 40.38 41.64
C PRO A 57 15.35 41.74 41.03
N PRO A 58 15.44 41.93 39.70
CA PRO A 58 14.98 43.16 39.11
C PRO A 58 13.49 43.25 39.42
N ARG A 59 13.18 44.08 40.41
CA ARG A 59 11.86 44.49 40.80
C ARG A 59 11.36 45.37 39.67
N ASN A 60 10.77 44.75 38.65
CA ASN A 60 9.88 45.35 37.66
C ASN A 60 9.12 44.26 36.90
N SER A 61 7.94 43.94 37.42
CA SER A 61 6.86 43.20 36.77
C SER A 61 6.30 43.98 35.57
N ARG A 62 7.04 44.00 34.45
CA ARG A 62 6.49 44.34 33.12
C ARG A 62 6.45 43.12 32.19
N LEU A 63 6.39 41.94 32.81
CA LEU A 63 6.30 40.62 32.19
C LEU A 63 4.82 40.25 32.03
N GLY A 64 4.33 40.40 30.81
CA GLY A 64 3.02 39.92 30.41
C GLY A 64 2.77 40.33 28.97
N VAL A 65 2.69 41.63 28.71
CA VAL A 65 2.11 42.14 27.45
C VAL A 65 3.02 41.96 26.23
N ARG A 66 4.33 42.25 26.27
CA ARG A 66 5.20 42.13 25.06
C ARG A 66 5.47 40.68 24.65
N ARG A 67 5.67 39.78 25.62
CA ARG A 67 5.79 38.33 25.36
C ARG A 67 4.46 37.74 24.93
N PHE A 68 3.36 38.17 25.54
CA PHE A 68 2.00 37.82 25.11
C PHE A 68 1.74 38.30 23.67
N LEU A 69 2.00 39.57 23.34
CA LEU A 69 1.86 40.12 21.98
C LEU A 69 2.71 39.37 20.95
N LYS A 70 3.96 39.03 21.29
CA LYS A 70 4.82 38.22 20.41
C LYS A 70 4.25 36.81 20.20
N ASN A 71 3.75 36.17 21.25
CA ASN A 71 3.11 34.86 21.15
C ASN A 71 1.79 34.93 20.36
N GLN A 72 0.97 35.97 20.58
CA GLN A 72 -0.24 36.22 19.80
C GLN A 72 0.08 36.48 18.32
N LEU A 73 1.16 37.20 18.01
CA LEU A 73 1.63 37.39 16.65
C LEU A 73 2.08 36.06 16.02
N HIS A 74 2.83 35.22 16.74
CA HIS A 74 3.21 33.89 16.24
C HIS A 74 1.99 33.00 16.00
N LEU A 75 1.00 33.01 16.91
CA LEU A 75 -0.25 32.27 16.74
C LEU A 75 -1.08 32.80 15.57
N LEU A 76 -1.14 34.13 15.39
CA LEU A 76 -1.83 34.76 14.27
C LEU A 76 -1.17 34.40 12.94
N ILE A 77 0.16 34.49 12.85
CA ILE A 77 0.92 34.10 11.65
C ILE A 77 0.71 32.60 11.36
N PHE A 78 0.81 31.75 12.38
CA PHE A 78 0.55 30.32 12.25
C PHE A 78 -0.87 30.05 11.75
N ALA A 79 -1.89 30.68 12.35
CA ALA A 79 -3.28 30.53 11.95
C ALA A 79 -3.53 31.02 10.52
N LEU A 80 -2.92 32.14 10.12
CA LEU A 80 -3.04 32.68 8.77
C LEU A 80 -2.38 31.76 7.74
N LEU A 81 -1.15 31.31 7.98
CA LEU A 81 -0.46 30.36 7.12
C LEU A 81 -1.22 29.04 7.01
N HIS A 82 -1.68 28.49 8.14
CA HIS A 82 -2.43 27.25 8.18
C HIS A 82 -3.78 27.38 7.46
N SER A 83 -4.46 28.52 7.59
CA SER A 83 -5.72 28.82 6.91
C SER A 83 -5.53 28.92 5.39
N ILE A 84 -4.53 29.67 4.92
CA ILE A 84 -4.21 29.79 3.49
C ILE A 84 -3.82 28.42 2.92
N PHE A 85 -2.96 27.66 3.60
CA PHE A 85 -2.55 26.34 3.16
C PHE A 85 -3.75 25.36 3.13
N SER A 86 -4.59 25.38 4.15
CA SER A 86 -5.80 24.55 4.21
C SER A 86 -6.79 24.91 3.11
N LEU A 87 -6.97 26.20 2.81
CA LEU A 87 -7.82 26.67 1.73
C LEU A 87 -7.28 26.18 0.37
N TYR A 88 -5.98 26.34 0.13
CA TYR A 88 -5.32 25.84 -1.08
C TYR A 88 -5.51 24.33 -1.26
N VAL A 89 -5.24 23.54 -0.22
CA VAL A 89 -5.38 22.07 -0.26
C VAL A 89 -6.83 21.68 -0.57
N LYS A 90 -7.83 22.30 0.07
CA LYS A 90 -9.26 22.03 -0.17
C LYS A 90 -9.71 22.43 -1.58
N ILE A 91 -9.22 23.56 -2.10
CA ILE A 91 -9.51 24.00 -3.48
C ILE A 91 -8.92 22.98 -4.46
N ARG A 92 -7.64 22.61 -4.30
CA ARG A 92 -6.96 21.62 -5.16
C ARG A 92 -7.68 20.27 -5.14
N GLN A 93 -8.04 19.76 -3.96
CA GLN A 93 -8.77 18.50 -3.82
C GLN A 93 -10.15 18.55 -4.47
N THR A 94 -10.91 19.62 -4.24
CA THR A 94 -12.24 19.79 -4.86
C THR A 94 -12.13 19.89 -6.37
N TRP A 95 -11.17 20.66 -6.87
CA TRP A 95 -10.91 20.79 -8.30
C TRP A 95 -10.58 19.44 -8.93
N ASN A 96 -9.62 18.69 -8.36
CA ASN A 96 -9.23 17.38 -8.86
C ASN A 96 -10.41 16.39 -8.85
N LYS A 97 -11.18 16.34 -7.75
CA LYS A 97 -12.39 15.50 -7.67
C LYS A 97 -13.41 15.82 -8.77
N VAL A 98 -13.66 17.10 -9.03
CA VAL A 98 -14.58 17.54 -10.09
C VAL A 98 -14.03 17.17 -11.47
N CYS A 99 -12.75 17.46 -11.73
CA CYS A 99 -12.10 17.11 -12.98
C CYS A 99 -12.13 15.59 -13.24
N TYR A 100 -11.79 14.77 -12.25
CA TYR A 100 -11.83 13.31 -12.38
C TYR A 100 -13.25 12.82 -12.59
N ARG A 101 -14.25 13.37 -11.88
CA ARG A 101 -15.65 12.98 -12.08
C ARG A 101 -16.17 13.33 -13.48
N ILE A 102 -15.87 14.52 -13.99
CA ILE A 102 -16.22 14.92 -15.35
C ILE A 102 -15.52 14.01 -16.36
N SER A 103 -14.23 13.77 -16.15
CA SER A 103 -13.41 12.93 -17.00
C SER A 103 -13.92 11.49 -17.00
N SER A 104 -14.29 10.93 -15.85
CA SER A 104 -14.93 9.61 -15.67
C SER A 104 -16.28 9.52 -16.39
N ILE A 105 -17.10 10.58 -16.34
CA ILE A 105 -18.38 10.64 -17.08
C ILE A 105 -18.16 10.69 -18.60
N ILE A 106 -17.22 11.52 -19.07
CA ILE A 106 -16.88 11.59 -20.51
C ILE A 106 -16.37 10.24 -20.98
N SER A 107 -15.56 9.60 -20.14
CA SER A 107 -14.91 8.34 -20.46
C SER A 107 -15.82 7.13 -20.16
N TYR A 108 -17.00 7.31 -19.56
CA TYR A 108 -17.95 6.26 -19.14
C TYR A 108 -18.37 5.25 -20.22
N HIS A 109 -18.01 5.51 -21.48
CA HIS A 109 -18.10 4.62 -22.62
C HIS A 109 -17.29 3.30 -22.49
N HIS A 110 -16.39 3.13 -21.53
CA HIS A 110 -15.51 1.94 -21.39
C HIS A 110 -16.18 0.58 -21.09
N ARG A 111 -17.51 0.46 -21.18
CA ARG A 111 -18.20 -0.82 -20.91
C ARG A 111 -18.02 -1.86 -22.01
N THR A 112 -17.40 -1.50 -23.13
CA THR A 112 -17.10 -2.46 -24.19
C THR A 112 -15.62 -2.86 -24.15
N PRO A 113 -15.32 -4.17 -24.28
CA PRO A 113 -13.94 -4.66 -24.29
C PRO A 113 -13.13 -4.06 -25.44
N GLU A 114 -13.77 -3.78 -26.58
CA GLU A 114 -13.15 -3.20 -27.77
C GLU A 114 -12.54 -1.82 -27.52
N LEU A 115 -13.18 -0.98 -26.70
CA LEU A 115 -12.65 0.36 -26.40
C LEU A 115 -11.39 0.27 -25.55
N ILE A 116 -11.39 -0.62 -24.55
CA ILE A 116 -10.22 -0.87 -23.70
C ILE A 116 -9.10 -1.48 -24.54
N GLU A 117 -9.42 -2.43 -25.43
CA GLU A 117 -8.43 -3.04 -26.32
C GLU A 117 -7.79 -1.98 -27.24
N ASN A 118 -8.60 -1.09 -27.82
CA ASN A 118 -8.12 0.02 -28.66
C ASN A 118 -7.24 1.02 -27.88
N ASP A 119 -7.61 1.34 -26.64
CA ASP A 119 -6.83 2.22 -25.75
C ASP A 119 -5.43 1.67 -25.45
N VAL A 120 -5.32 0.34 -25.37
CA VAL A 120 -4.08 -0.38 -25.01
C VAL A 120 -3.29 -0.81 -26.25
N ARG A 121 -3.92 -0.90 -27.43
CA ARG A 121 -3.27 -1.34 -28.70
C ARG A 121 -2.07 -0.48 -29.10
N ALA A 122 -2.13 0.83 -28.83
CA ALA A 122 -1.05 1.77 -29.16
C ALA A 122 0.10 1.79 -28.13
N LEU A 123 0.01 1.01 -27.05
CA LEU A 123 1.04 0.98 -26.02
C LEU A 123 2.26 0.18 -26.50
N ARG A 124 3.45 0.76 -26.30
CA ARG A 124 4.73 0.14 -26.69
C ARG A 124 5.04 -1.15 -25.93
N GLN A 125 4.66 -1.21 -24.65
CA GLN A 125 4.87 -2.35 -23.77
C GLN A 125 3.71 -2.41 -22.77
N LYS A 126 3.41 -3.61 -22.27
CA LYS A 126 2.38 -3.88 -21.27
C LYS A 126 3.01 -4.66 -20.11
N PRO A 127 2.55 -4.47 -18.87
CA PRO A 127 2.99 -5.31 -17.77
C PRO A 127 2.50 -6.74 -17.98
N GLU A 128 3.33 -7.73 -17.64
CA GLU A 128 2.91 -9.14 -17.57
C GLU A 128 2.16 -9.40 -16.27
N HIS A 129 2.56 -8.70 -15.20
CA HIS A 129 1.89 -8.75 -13.91
C HIS A 129 1.51 -7.34 -13.43
N LEU A 130 0.20 -7.09 -13.36
CA LEU A 130 -0.36 -5.87 -12.79
C LEU A 130 -0.74 -6.11 -11.33
N SER A 131 -0.43 -5.16 -10.45
CA SER A 131 -0.96 -5.16 -9.09
C SER A 131 -1.67 -3.87 -8.74
N ALA A 132 -2.65 -3.94 -7.83
CA ALA A 132 -3.43 -2.80 -7.35
C ALA A 132 -3.56 -2.84 -5.82
N ILE A 133 -3.47 -1.69 -5.18
CA ILE A 133 -3.79 -1.52 -3.77
C ILE A 133 -5.21 -0.98 -3.63
N LEU A 134 -6.07 -1.75 -2.96
CA LEU A 134 -7.42 -1.36 -2.59
C LEU A 134 -7.48 -1.10 -1.08
N ASN A 135 -8.05 0.05 -0.72
CA ASN A 135 -8.22 0.44 0.67
C ASN A 135 -9.68 0.26 1.08
N MET A 136 -9.87 -0.42 2.21
CA MET A 136 -11.15 -0.47 2.91
C MET A 136 -11.29 0.81 3.75
N GLN A 137 -12.33 1.60 3.49
CA GLN A 137 -12.73 2.74 4.32
C GLN A 137 -13.40 2.25 5.61
N GLU A 138 -13.37 3.03 6.68
CA GLU A 138 -13.94 2.64 7.99
C GLU A 138 -15.49 2.66 8.02
N ASP A 139 -16.14 2.99 6.89
CA ASP A 139 -17.60 2.99 6.77
C ASP A 139 -18.17 1.56 6.71
N GLY A 140 -19.46 1.40 7.04
CA GLY A 140 -20.13 0.12 7.34
C GLY A 140 -19.62 -1.11 6.57
N ARG A 141 -19.10 -2.10 7.33
CA ARG A 141 -18.34 -3.26 6.79
C ARG A 141 -18.99 -4.00 5.63
N ALA A 142 -20.31 -4.14 5.60
CA ALA A 142 -21.00 -4.92 4.56
C ALA A 142 -21.06 -4.19 3.22
N THR A 143 -21.47 -2.92 3.23
CA THR A 143 -21.53 -2.07 2.03
C THR A 143 -20.14 -1.85 1.45
N GLU A 144 -19.15 -1.70 2.33
CA GLU A 144 -17.77 -1.51 1.91
C GLU A 144 -17.15 -2.78 1.30
N LEU A 145 -17.48 -3.96 1.84
CA LEU A 145 -17.08 -5.23 1.23
C LEU A 145 -17.68 -5.37 -0.18
N GLU A 146 -18.97 -5.06 -0.34
CA GLU A 146 -19.61 -5.10 -1.66
C GLU A 146 -18.95 -4.13 -2.65
N ARG A 147 -18.58 -2.92 -2.20
CA ARG A 147 -17.81 -1.97 -3.00
C ARG A 147 -16.47 -2.57 -3.45
N LEU A 148 -15.69 -3.13 -2.53
CA LEU A 148 -14.39 -3.72 -2.84
C LEU A 148 -14.50 -4.92 -3.80
N VAL A 149 -15.52 -5.77 -3.64
CA VAL A 149 -15.79 -6.88 -4.55
C VAL A 149 -16.08 -6.38 -5.97
N ASN A 150 -16.92 -5.34 -6.09
CA ASN A 150 -17.24 -4.73 -7.38
C ASN A 150 -16.01 -4.06 -8.02
N GLU A 151 -15.21 -3.34 -7.23
CA GLU A 151 -13.97 -2.72 -7.72
C GLU A 151 -12.91 -3.74 -8.16
N ALA A 152 -12.77 -4.84 -7.42
CA ALA A 152 -11.91 -5.94 -7.80
C ALA A 152 -12.39 -6.60 -9.11
N ALA A 153 -13.71 -6.76 -9.28
CA ALA A 153 -14.29 -7.27 -10.51
C ALA A 153 -14.05 -6.33 -11.70
N ASP A 154 -14.23 -5.02 -11.52
CA ASP A 154 -13.93 -4.02 -12.54
C ASP A 154 -12.46 -4.03 -12.96
N LEU A 155 -11.54 -4.10 -12.00
CA LEU A 155 -10.10 -4.23 -12.29
C LEU A 155 -9.76 -5.52 -13.03
N ALA A 156 -10.34 -6.65 -12.63
CA ALA A 156 -10.13 -7.94 -13.30
C ALA A 156 -10.56 -7.86 -14.77
N VAL A 157 -11.72 -7.26 -15.04
CA VAL A 157 -12.22 -7.08 -16.42
C VAL A 157 -11.31 -6.15 -17.22
N TRP A 158 -10.93 -4.99 -16.68
CA TRP A 158 -10.03 -4.07 -17.38
C TRP A 158 -8.68 -4.72 -17.69
N THR A 159 -8.16 -5.52 -16.75
CA THR A 159 -6.90 -6.25 -16.90
C THR A 159 -7.00 -7.33 -17.99
N ALA A 160 -8.10 -8.11 -18.00
CA ALA A 160 -8.39 -9.08 -19.05
C ALA A 160 -8.52 -8.41 -20.44
N CYS A 161 -9.29 -7.31 -20.53
CA CYS A 161 -9.46 -6.54 -21.77
C CYS A 161 -8.14 -5.93 -22.27
N ALA A 162 -7.24 -5.53 -21.36
CA ALA A 162 -5.92 -5.03 -21.71
C ALA A 162 -4.97 -6.14 -22.22
N GLY A 163 -5.34 -7.41 -22.01
CA GLY A 163 -4.53 -8.58 -22.36
C GLY A 163 -3.39 -8.85 -21.37
N ILE A 164 -3.56 -8.48 -20.11
CA ILE A 164 -2.58 -8.71 -19.04
C ILE A 164 -2.97 -10.01 -18.32
N PRO A 165 -2.05 -11.00 -18.20
CA PRO A 165 -2.41 -12.34 -17.72
C PRO A 165 -2.54 -12.46 -16.20
N VAL A 166 -1.87 -11.62 -15.42
CA VAL A 166 -1.85 -11.72 -13.96
C VAL A 166 -2.26 -10.40 -13.31
N LEU A 167 -3.20 -10.48 -12.38
CA LEU A 167 -3.66 -9.38 -11.54
C LEU A 167 -3.49 -9.74 -10.05
N SER A 168 -2.68 -8.98 -9.31
CA SER A 168 -2.63 -9.10 -7.84
C SER A 168 -3.34 -7.94 -7.15
N ILE A 169 -4.35 -8.22 -6.35
CA ILE A 169 -5.11 -7.23 -5.58
C ILE A 169 -4.70 -7.31 -4.12
N TYR A 170 -4.15 -6.21 -3.60
CA TYR A 170 -3.78 -6.07 -2.20
C TYR A 170 -4.86 -5.33 -1.43
N GLU A 171 -5.33 -5.95 -0.35
CA GLU A 171 -6.19 -5.32 0.64
C GLU A 171 -5.63 -5.61 2.04
N ARG A 172 -5.37 -4.54 2.80
CA ARG A 172 -4.57 -4.61 4.03
C ARG A 172 -5.12 -5.59 5.07
N SER A 173 -6.44 -5.61 5.30
CA SER A 173 -7.06 -6.42 6.35
C SER A 173 -7.12 -7.92 5.99
N GLY A 174 -7.07 -8.25 4.70
CA GLY A 174 -7.23 -9.61 4.20
C GLY A 174 -8.68 -10.09 4.23
N THR A 175 -9.65 -9.18 4.22
CA THR A 175 -11.07 -9.53 4.23
C THR A 175 -11.46 -10.23 2.92
N LEU A 176 -10.95 -9.74 1.78
CA LEU A 176 -11.25 -10.31 0.45
C LEU A 176 -10.85 -11.80 0.33
N LYS A 177 -9.79 -12.23 1.01
CA LYS A 177 -9.34 -13.63 1.02
C LYS A 177 -10.39 -14.61 1.55
N ARG A 178 -11.34 -14.14 2.37
CA ARG A 178 -12.40 -14.99 2.93
C ARG A 178 -13.58 -15.18 1.98
N TYR A 179 -13.64 -14.37 0.91
CA TYR A 179 -14.78 -14.30 0.00
C TYR A 179 -14.37 -14.63 -1.45
N LEU A 180 -13.32 -15.44 -1.65
CA LEU A 180 -12.84 -15.80 -2.98
C LEU A 180 -13.92 -16.38 -3.89
N PRO A 181 -14.79 -17.31 -3.43
CA PRO A 181 -15.86 -17.84 -4.29
C PRO A 181 -16.85 -16.75 -4.72
N GLN A 182 -17.21 -15.83 -3.83
CA GLN A 182 -18.13 -14.73 -4.15
C GLN A 182 -17.48 -13.74 -5.12
N ILE A 183 -16.21 -13.40 -4.92
CA ILE A 183 -15.44 -12.52 -5.81
C ILE A 183 -15.30 -13.16 -7.19
N HIS A 184 -14.97 -14.44 -7.23
CA HIS A 184 -14.89 -15.21 -8.48
C HIS A 184 -16.21 -15.14 -9.27
N GLN A 185 -17.35 -15.36 -8.60
CA GLN A 185 -18.66 -15.22 -9.25
C GLN A 185 -18.93 -13.78 -9.72
N ALA A 186 -18.57 -12.76 -8.93
CA ALA A 186 -18.72 -11.36 -9.32
C ALA A 186 -17.88 -11.00 -10.55
N ILE A 187 -16.63 -11.50 -10.63
CA ILE A 187 -15.76 -11.33 -11.80
C ILE A 187 -16.39 -12.01 -13.03
N LEU A 188 -16.87 -13.25 -12.90
CA LEU A 188 -17.51 -13.95 -14.02
C LEU A 188 -18.78 -13.26 -14.51
N GLN A 189 -19.61 -12.74 -13.62
CA GLN A 189 -20.78 -11.93 -13.99
C GLN A 189 -20.36 -10.68 -14.77
N ARG A 190 -19.26 -10.04 -14.35
CA ARG A 190 -18.71 -8.87 -15.02
C ARG A 190 -18.09 -9.22 -16.37
N PHE A 191 -17.43 -10.38 -16.48
CA PHE A 191 -16.94 -10.93 -17.74
C PHE A 191 -18.07 -11.16 -18.72
N ALA A 192 -19.16 -11.82 -18.29
CA ALA A 192 -20.34 -12.02 -19.13
C ALA A 192 -20.96 -10.68 -19.59
N SER A 193 -20.95 -9.65 -18.73
CA SER A 193 -21.45 -8.32 -19.11
C SER A 193 -20.59 -7.60 -20.16
N TYR A 194 -19.28 -7.86 -20.21
CA TYR A 194 -18.36 -7.16 -21.13
C TYR A 194 -18.10 -7.97 -22.41
N PHE A 195 -17.77 -9.25 -22.25
CA PHE A 195 -17.39 -10.15 -23.34
C PHE A 195 -18.57 -10.92 -23.93
N GLY A 196 -19.73 -10.94 -23.25
CA GLY A 196 -20.89 -11.73 -23.66
C GLY A 196 -20.65 -13.23 -23.46
N GLU A 197 -21.00 -14.03 -24.47
CA GLU A 197 -20.90 -15.50 -24.42
C GLU A 197 -19.46 -16.03 -24.43
N HIS A 198 -18.49 -15.23 -24.86
CA HIS A 198 -17.10 -15.65 -25.05
C HIS A 198 -16.15 -14.90 -24.10
N HIS A 199 -15.95 -15.38 -22.87
CA HIS A 199 -15.02 -14.78 -21.91
C HIS A 199 -13.86 -15.71 -21.48
N PRO A 200 -12.66 -15.14 -21.18
CA PRO A 200 -11.50 -15.94 -20.78
C PRO A 200 -11.78 -16.76 -19.52
N GLY A 201 -10.96 -17.79 -19.34
CA GLY A 201 -10.90 -18.54 -18.09
C GLY A 201 -10.41 -17.66 -16.95
N LEU A 202 -10.74 -18.05 -15.73
CA LEU A 202 -10.46 -17.27 -14.53
C LEU A 202 -10.01 -18.20 -13.41
N THR A 203 -8.82 -17.93 -12.88
CA THR A 203 -8.41 -18.47 -11.59
C THR A 203 -8.39 -17.33 -10.57
N VAL A 204 -9.02 -17.55 -9.43
CA VAL A 204 -8.95 -16.67 -8.26
C VAL A 204 -8.24 -17.40 -7.14
N ALA A 205 -7.10 -16.88 -6.71
CA ALA A 205 -6.26 -17.50 -5.70
C ALA A 205 -5.88 -16.53 -4.57
N ALA A 206 -5.47 -17.07 -3.43
CA ALA A 206 -4.80 -16.34 -2.37
C ALA A 206 -3.76 -17.25 -1.72
N PRO A 207 -2.66 -16.70 -1.16
CA PRO A 207 -1.68 -17.49 -0.43
C PRO A 207 -2.35 -18.38 0.62
N HIS A 208 -1.94 -19.65 0.66
CA HIS A 208 -2.44 -20.67 1.60
C HIS A 208 -3.96 -20.97 1.53
N THR A 209 -4.62 -20.65 0.41
CA THR A 209 -6.04 -20.98 0.17
C THR A 209 -6.16 -21.78 -1.12
N GLU A 210 -7.10 -22.72 -1.17
CA GLU A 210 -7.40 -23.43 -2.42
C GLU A 210 -7.90 -22.45 -3.49
N PRO A 211 -7.34 -22.50 -4.72
CA PRO A 211 -7.78 -21.62 -5.80
C PRO A 211 -9.16 -22.02 -6.30
N VAL A 212 -9.94 -21.02 -6.70
CA VAL A 212 -11.22 -21.19 -7.40
C VAL A 212 -10.97 -20.97 -8.87
N ASP A 213 -11.20 -22.01 -9.69
CA ASP A 213 -10.91 -21.98 -11.12
C ASP A 213 -12.17 -22.13 -11.97
N SER A 214 -12.14 -21.55 -13.17
CA SER A 214 -13.18 -21.68 -14.17
C SER A 214 -12.57 -21.66 -15.57
N ALA A 215 -12.96 -22.65 -16.36
CA ALA A 215 -12.52 -22.80 -17.74
C ALA A 215 -13.02 -21.64 -18.61
N PRO A 216 -12.31 -21.32 -19.71
CA PRO A 216 -12.78 -20.36 -20.70
C PRO A 216 -14.10 -20.81 -21.34
N THR A 217 -14.97 -19.84 -21.63
CA THR A 217 -16.25 -20.09 -22.33
C THR A 217 -16.11 -19.73 -23.81
N GLY A 218 -16.30 -20.69 -24.71
CA GLY A 218 -16.27 -20.47 -26.16
C GLY A 218 -14.88 -20.60 -26.80
N THR A 219 -14.78 -20.26 -28.10
CA THR A 219 -13.52 -20.30 -28.85
C THR A 219 -12.87 -18.92 -28.87
N PHE A 220 -11.65 -18.82 -28.32
CA PHE A 220 -10.88 -17.57 -28.30
C PHE A 220 -10.01 -17.46 -29.54
N PRO A 221 -10.00 -16.30 -30.23
CA PRO A 221 -9.08 -16.06 -31.33
C PRO A 221 -7.62 -16.19 -30.87
N GLU A 222 -6.76 -16.72 -31.74
CA GLU A 222 -5.32 -16.76 -31.49
C GLU A 222 -4.78 -15.34 -31.19
N GLY A 223 -4.02 -15.21 -30.10
CA GLY A 223 -3.41 -13.94 -29.67
C GLY A 223 -4.23 -13.11 -28.68
N LYS A 224 -5.43 -13.54 -28.28
CA LYS A 224 -6.16 -12.95 -27.13
C LYS A 224 -5.84 -13.69 -25.83
N LEU A 225 -6.04 -13.01 -24.71
CA LEU A 225 -5.85 -13.62 -23.39
C LEU A 225 -6.88 -14.74 -23.20
N ASN A 226 -6.41 -15.97 -23.03
CA ASN A 226 -7.29 -17.14 -22.83
C ASN A 226 -7.66 -17.34 -21.36
N HIS A 227 -6.83 -16.84 -20.44
CA HIS A 227 -6.96 -17.10 -19.01
C HIS A 227 -6.40 -15.93 -18.19
N LEU A 228 -7.14 -15.48 -17.17
CA LEU A 228 -6.70 -14.48 -16.21
C LEU A 228 -6.47 -15.13 -14.85
N ASN A 229 -5.29 -14.90 -14.26
CA ASN A 229 -5.02 -15.27 -12.87
C ASN A 229 -5.15 -14.03 -11.96
N VAL A 230 -6.09 -14.08 -11.02
CA VAL A 230 -6.34 -13.02 -10.03
C VAL A 230 -5.91 -13.51 -8.65
N MET A 231 -4.92 -12.85 -8.07
CA MET A 231 -4.35 -13.20 -6.77
C MET A 231 -4.75 -12.16 -5.72
N PHE A 232 -5.24 -12.59 -4.57
CA PHE A 232 -5.56 -11.71 -3.45
C PHE A 232 -4.51 -11.82 -2.35
N ILE A 233 -3.86 -10.69 -2.06
CA ILE A 233 -2.82 -10.59 -1.02
C ILE A 233 -3.23 -9.60 0.07
N SER A 234 -2.63 -9.74 1.24
CA SER A 234 -2.89 -8.90 2.42
C SER A 234 -1.60 -8.60 3.18
N TYR A 235 -1.71 -7.78 4.23
CA TYR A 235 -0.56 -7.37 5.04
C TYR A 235 0.27 -8.55 5.58
N LYS A 236 -0.39 -9.69 5.86
CA LYS A 236 0.27 -10.90 6.37
C LYS A 236 1.19 -11.56 5.34
N ASP A 237 0.94 -11.35 4.05
CA ASP A 237 1.76 -11.95 2.99
C ASP A 237 3.01 -11.12 2.68
N GLY A 238 3.22 -10.00 3.38
CA GLY A 238 4.43 -9.21 3.24
C GLY A 238 5.50 -9.62 4.25
N ARG A 239 5.68 -8.77 5.27
CA ARG A 239 6.75 -8.96 6.27
C ARG A 239 6.58 -10.23 7.11
N ASP A 240 5.34 -10.60 7.41
CA ASP A 240 5.04 -11.80 8.20
C ASP A 240 5.47 -13.06 7.43
N ALA A 241 5.17 -13.15 6.13
CA ALA A 241 5.60 -14.26 5.28
C ALA A 241 7.14 -14.37 5.18
N MET A 242 7.87 -13.25 5.08
CA MET A 242 9.34 -13.27 5.13
C MET A 242 9.88 -13.82 6.45
N VAL A 243 9.23 -13.44 7.57
CA VAL A 243 9.59 -13.94 8.90
C VAL A 243 9.34 -15.44 9.00
N ASP A 244 8.22 -15.92 8.47
CA ASP A 244 7.84 -17.34 8.52
C ASP A 244 8.72 -18.20 7.60
N LEU A 245 9.10 -17.71 6.43
CA LEU A 245 10.13 -18.34 5.58
C LEU A 245 11.46 -18.42 6.32
N THR A 246 11.91 -17.33 6.93
CA THR A 246 13.19 -17.30 7.66
C THR A 246 13.21 -18.27 8.84
N LYS A 247 12.09 -18.41 9.58
CA LYS A 247 11.96 -19.41 10.64
C LYS A 247 12.08 -20.82 10.08
N THR A 248 11.38 -21.12 8.99
CA THR A 248 11.42 -22.42 8.32
C THR A 248 12.83 -22.78 7.87
N LEU A 249 13.53 -21.85 7.20
CA LEU A 249 14.92 -22.03 6.77
C LEU A 249 15.87 -22.24 7.96
N ALA A 250 15.69 -21.48 9.05
CA ALA A 250 16.48 -21.64 10.27
C ALA A 250 16.26 -23.01 10.93
N GLU A 251 15.01 -23.49 11.01
CA GLU A 251 14.69 -24.82 11.54
C GLU A 251 15.26 -25.95 10.67
N MET A 252 15.17 -25.82 9.35
CA MET A 252 15.77 -26.78 8.41
C MET A 252 17.28 -26.83 8.58
N SER A 253 17.92 -25.68 8.77
CA SER A 253 19.34 -25.60 9.00
C SER A 253 19.76 -26.23 10.34
N GLN A 254 19.03 -25.96 11.42
CA GLN A 254 19.27 -26.59 12.73
C GLN A 254 19.11 -28.12 12.69
N LYS A 255 18.20 -28.62 11.86
CA LYS A 255 18.00 -30.06 11.64
C LYS A 255 19.03 -30.68 10.68
N GLY A 256 20.01 -29.90 10.20
CA GLY A 256 21.04 -30.34 9.26
C GLY A 256 20.54 -30.62 7.84
N LYS A 257 19.33 -30.17 7.49
CA LYS A 257 18.74 -30.36 6.16
C LYS A 257 19.16 -29.30 5.15
N LEU A 258 19.69 -28.17 5.62
CA LEU A 258 20.09 -27.03 4.80
C LEU A 258 21.35 -26.38 5.37
N ASN A 259 22.38 -26.18 4.57
CA ASN A 259 23.56 -25.44 4.99
C ASN A 259 23.27 -23.93 4.90
N PRO A 260 23.60 -23.11 5.92
CA PRO A 260 23.39 -21.66 5.85
C PRO A 260 24.06 -20.98 4.64
N ALA A 261 25.14 -21.56 4.12
CA ALA A 261 25.84 -21.04 2.94
C ALA A 261 25.02 -21.16 1.64
N ASP A 262 24.04 -22.07 1.59
CA ASP A 262 23.20 -22.33 0.42
C ASP A 262 21.99 -21.37 0.37
N ILE A 263 21.83 -20.51 1.38
CA ILE A 263 20.74 -19.52 1.44
C ILE A 263 21.14 -18.31 0.59
N HIS A 264 20.78 -18.37 -0.68
CA HIS A 264 20.98 -17.30 -1.65
C HIS A 264 19.70 -16.49 -1.91
N ILE A 265 19.86 -15.31 -2.53
CA ILE A 265 18.72 -14.44 -2.87
C ILE A 265 17.73 -15.14 -3.80
N ASP A 266 18.23 -15.96 -4.73
CA ASP A 266 17.40 -16.70 -5.69
C ASP A 266 16.52 -17.75 -5.01
N LEU A 267 17.01 -18.39 -3.94
CA LEU A 267 16.22 -19.32 -3.14
C LEU A 267 15.08 -18.59 -2.44
N ILE A 268 15.38 -17.46 -1.80
CA ILE A 268 14.36 -16.65 -1.11
C ILE A 268 13.33 -16.13 -2.13
N ASP A 269 13.79 -15.71 -3.30
CA ASP A 269 12.94 -15.20 -4.37
C ASP A 269 11.99 -16.27 -4.92
N ALA A 270 12.49 -17.48 -5.17
CA ALA A 270 11.67 -18.61 -5.60
C ALA A 270 10.61 -18.98 -4.56
N GLU A 271 11.00 -19.15 -3.29
CA GLU A 271 10.09 -19.54 -2.21
C GLU A 271 9.01 -18.47 -1.95
N LEU A 272 9.36 -17.18 -1.99
CA LEU A 272 8.38 -16.10 -1.82
C LEU A 272 7.50 -15.92 -3.06
N SER A 273 8.03 -16.12 -4.27
CA SER A 273 7.25 -15.99 -5.51
C SER A 273 6.22 -17.11 -5.66
N GLU A 274 6.63 -18.35 -5.36
CA GLU A 274 5.74 -19.51 -5.38
C GLU A 274 4.73 -19.49 -4.21
N GLY A 275 5.17 -19.07 -3.03
CA GLY A 275 4.34 -19.06 -1.83
C GLY A 275 3.33 -17.91 -1.76
N ILE A 276 3.65 -16.75 -2.36
CA ILE A 276 2.85 -15.53 -2.21
C ILE A 276 2.36 -15.01 -3.56
N MET A 277 3.27 -14.45 -4.36
CA MET A 277 3.00 -13.92 -5.69
C MET A 277 4.33 -13.59 -6.40
N PRO A 278 4.37 -13.65 -7.75
CA PRO A 278 5.50 -13.14 -8.51
C PRO A 278 5.62 -11.62 -8.40
N GLU A 279 6.78 -11.08 -8.78
CA GLU A 279 7.01 -9.63 -8.79
C GLU A 279 6.07 -8.92 -9.78
N PRO A 280 5.32 -7.88 -9.37
CA PRO A 280 4.53 -7.09 -10.29
C PRO A 280 5.40 -6.12 -11.08
N ASP A 281 5.06 -5.91 -12.35
CA ASP A 281 5.71 -4.92 -13.20
C ASP A 281 5.17 -3.51 -12.94
N LEU A 282 3.87 -3.40 -12.67
CA LEU A 282 3.16 -2.14 -12.42
C LEU A 282 2.29 -2.27 -11.18
N LEU A 283 2.41 -1.32 -10.26
CA LEU A 283 1.56 -1.18 -9.08
C LEU A 283 0.71 0.08 -9.18
N LEU A 284 -0.61 -0.08 -9.17
CA LEU A 284 -1.58 1.01 -9.17
C LEU A 284 -2.03 1.35 -7.75
N LEU A 285 -1.87 2.63 -7.37
CA LEU A 285 -2.32 3.13 -6.07
C LEU A 285 -3.66 3.88 -6.22
N PHE A 286 -4.72 3.30 -5.67
CA PHE A 286 -6.06 3.91 -5.61
C PHE A 286 -6.26 4.64 -4.27
N SER A 287 -5.35 5.54 -3.94
CA SER A 287 -5.32 6.29 -2.68
C SER A 287 -5.00 7.77 -2.91
N PRO A 288 -5.42 8.68 -2.01
CA PRO A 288 -5.10 10.11 -2.13
C PRO A 288 -3.61 10.40 -2.01
N HIS A 289 -2.89 9.56 -1.29
CA HIS A 289 -1.48 9.69 -0.95
C HIS A 289 -0.70 8.45 -1.40
N VAL A 290 0.59 8.63 -1.67
CA VAL A 290 1.49 7.54 -2.02
C VAL A 290 1.83 6.75 -0.76
N GLU A 291 1.07 5.69 -0.50
CA GLU A 291 1.25 4.81 0.65
C GLU A 291 1.06 3.36 0.20
N LEU A 292 1.97 2.47 0.61
CA LEU A 292 1.92 1.05 0.26
C LEU A 292 1.24 0.20 1.33
N TYR A 293 0.90 0.77 2.49
CA TYR A 293 0.18 0.06 3.56
C TYR A 293 0.76 -1.30 3.99
N GLY A 294 2.07 -1.50 3.84
CA GLY A 294 2.73 -2.77 4.15
C GLY A 294 2.60 -3.84 3.06
N TYR A 295 2.31 -3.44 1.82
CA TYR A 295 2.42 -4.28 0.62
C TYR A 295 3.75 -5.07 0.63
N PRO A 296 3.76 -6.33 0.13
CA PRO A 296 4.93 -7.20 0.19
C PRO A 296 6.23 -6.52 -0.29
N PRO A 297 7.19 -6.26 0.62
CA PRO A 297 8.33 -5.41 0.33
C PRO A 297 9.38 -6.07 -0.57
N TRP A 298 9.43 -7.41 -0.60
CA TRP A 298 10.36 -8.16 -1.44
C TRP A 298 9.98 -8.00 -2.93
N GLN A 299 8.70 -8.19 -3.24
CA GLN A 299 8.18 -8.23 -4.60
C GLN A 299 8.18 -6.86 -5.31
N VAL A 300 8.23 -5.74 -4.58
CA VAL A 300 8.15 -4.38 -5.17
C VAL A 300 9.48 -3.80 -5.66
N ARG A 301 10.57 -4.57 -5.65
CA ARG A 301 11.93 -4.05 -5.89
C ARG A 301 12.12 -3.34 -7.24
N LEU A 302 11.47 -3.82 -8.29
CA LEU A 302 11.58 -3.33 -9.68
C LEU A 302 10.24 -2.89 -10.26
N THR A 303 9.20 -2.84 -9.41
CA THR A 303 7.85 -2.49 -9.82
C THR A 303 7.74 -0.99 -10.06
N GLU A 304 7.19 -0.61 -11.21
CA GLU A 304 6.81 0.78 -11.46
C GLU A 304 5.57 1.12 -10.64
N ILE A 305 5.61 2.19 -9.86
CA ILE A 305 4.49 2.59 -8.99
C ILE A 305 3.80 3.80 -9.61
N PHE A 306 2.53 3.64 -9.98
CA PHE A 306 1.70 4.72 -10.49
C PHE A 306 0.67 5.17 -9.46
N HIS A 307 0.63 6.49 -9.25
CA HIS A 307 -0.29 7.16 -8.34
C HIS A 307 -0.95 8.35 -9.04
N LEU A 308 -2.26 8.50 -8.85
CA LEU A 308 -2.98 9.70 -9.25
C LEU A 308 -3.36 10.52 -7.99
N PRO A 309 -2.84 11.76 -7.84
CA PRO A 309 -3.11 12.58 -6.67
C PRO A 309 -4.59 12.84 -6.41
N ASP A 310 -4.99 12.77 -5.14
CA ASP A 310 -6.35 13.00 -4.65
C ASP A 310 -7.43 12.04 -5.21
N ASN A 311 -7.01 10.93 -5.82
CA ASN A 311 -7.92 9.85 -6.21
C ASN A 311 -8.37 9.03 -4.98
N GLN A 312 -9.64 8.66 -4.94
CA GLN A 312 -10.25 8.00 -3.77
C GLN A 312 -10.96 6.68 -4.11
N GLY A 313 -11.12 6.37 -5.40
CA GLY A 313 -11.84 5.20 -5.87
C GLY A 313 -11.15 4.54 -7.04
N VAL A 314 -11.64 3.35 -7.38
CA VAL A 314 -11.15 2.60 -8.53
C VAL A 314 -11.81 3.13 -9.80
N GLU A 315 -11.07 3.99 -10.50
CA GLU A 315 -11.51 4.57 -11.76
C GLU A 315 -10.64 4.08 -12.92
N TYR A 316 -11.28 3.75 -14.06
CA TYR A 316 -10.58 3.32 -15.28
C TYR A 316 -9.52 4.33 -15.74
N GLN A 317 -9.72 5.62 -15.45
CA GLN A 317 -8.77 6.67 -15.81
C GLN A 317 -7.40 6.48 -15.18
N VAL A 318 -7.37 6.02 -13.92
CA VAL A 318 -6.15 5.73 -13.20
C VAL A 318 -5.48 4.51 -13.83
N PHE A 319 -6.26 3.48 -14.14
CA PHE A 319 -5.81 2.26 -14.81
C PHE A 319 -5.13 2.57 -16.15
N ILE A 320 -5.81 3.25 -17.09
CA ILE A 320 -5.25 3.51 -18.42
C ILE A 320 -4.08 4.51 -18.37
N ARG A 321 -4.10 5.50 -17.47
CA ARG A 321 -2.96 6.42 -17.29
C ARG A 321 -1.75 5.69 -16.72
N GLY A 322 -1.97 4.75 -15.80
CA GLY A 322 -0.92 3.89 -15.26
C GLY A 322 -0.28 3.05 -16.37
N LEU A 323 -1.08 2.39 -17.19
CA LEU A 323 -0.58 1.62 -18.34
C LEU A 323 0.17 2.50 -19.34
N ARG A 324 -0.33 3.70 -19.66
CA ARG A 324 0.36 4.66 -20.55
C ARG A 324 1.70 5.11 -20.00
N ARG A 325 1.79 5.35 -18.68
CA ARG A 325 3.04 5.73 -18.01
C ARG A 325 4.04 4.59 -18.00
N TYR A 326 3.59 3.37 -17.67
CA TYR A 326 4.40 2.16 -17.75
C TYR A 326 4.93 1.93 -19.17
N ALA A 327 4.08 2.09 -20.19
CA ALA A 327 4.45 1.90 -21.59
C ALA A 327 5.56 2.88 -22.05
N ALA A 328 5.63 4.06 -21.44
CA ALA A 328 6.64 5.08 -21.71
C ALA A 328 7.89 4.97 -20.81
N ALA A 329 7.86 4.15 -19.76
CA ALA A 329 8.94 4.00 -18.80
C ALA A 329 10.17 3.31 -19.42
N GLN A 330 11.36 3.73 -19.00
CA GLN A 330 12.62 3.13 -19.44
C GLN A 330 13.21 2.30 -18.30
N MET A 331 13.13 0.97 -18.40
CA MET A 331 13.69 0.06 -17.41
C MET A 331 15.19 -0.15 -17.66
N ARG A 332 16.03 0.58 -16.91
CA ARG A 332 17.49 0.54 -17.09
C ARG A 332 18.18 -0.62 -16.38
N ARG A 333 17.55 -1.21 -15.36
CA ARG A 333 18.06 -2.38 -14.60
C ARG A 333 19.56 -2.26 -14.25
N GLY A 334 19.99 -1.06 -13.85
CA GLY A 334 21.37 -0.76 -13.44
C GLY A 334 22.38 -0.51 -14.58
N LYS A 335 21.95 -0.37 -15.84
CA LYS A 335 22.81 -0.05 -17.00
C LYS A 335 22.69 1.39 -17.46
#